data_AF-A0A7C7VYF5-F1
#
_entry.id   AF-A0A7C7VYF5-F1
#
_cell.length_a   1.000
_cell.length_b   1.000
_cell.length_c   1.000
_cell.angle_alpha   90.00
_cell.angle_beta   90.00
_cell.angle_gamma   90.00
#
_symmetry.space_group_name_H-M   'P 1'
#
loop_
_entity.id
_entity.type
_entity.pdbx_description
1 polymer ?
#
loop_
_entity_poly.entity_id
_entity_poly.type
_entity_poly.pdbx_seq_one_letter_code
_entity_poly.pdbx_strand_id
1 'polypeptide(L)'
;MGEPIERMGECHSCSECCQTVNMTVVRDITIQQHGSLKELELYLSYRGIRVVGSDEEENRLYYSMAVPCSELTKDNRCRVHDSPNKPLICLRFPTTKQDIEEIPDCGYNFQSTRRGANW
;
A
#
# COMPACT_ATOMS: atom_id res chain seq x y z
N MET A 1 -20.22 -11.24 7.59
CA MET A 1 -19.24 -11.62 6.54
C MET A 1 -19.65 -10.88 5.28
N GLY A 2 -18.81 -9.96 4.81
CA GLY A 2 -19.09 -9.16 3.61
C GLY A 2 -19.03 -10.00 2.34
N GLU A 3 -19.67 -9.52 1.28
CA GLU A 3 -19.58 -10.14 -0.05
C GLU A 3 -18.11 -10.20 -0.50
N PRO A 4 -17.68 -11.24 -1.25
CA PRO A 4 -16.33 -11.31 -1.79
C PRO A 4 -16.08 -10.13 -2.73
N ILE A 5 -14.96 -9.45 -2.54
CA ILE A 5 -14.55 -8.31 -3.36
C ILE A 5 -13.41 -8.79 -4.27
N GLU A 6 -13.52 -8.54 -5.57
CA GLU A 6 -12.51 -8.88 -6.57
C GLU A 6 -11.85 -7.62 -7.14
N ARG A 7 -10.52 -7.71 -7.36
CA ARG A 7 -9.72 -6.64 -7.97
C ARG A 7 -9.80 -6.76 -9.49
N MET A 8 -10.38 -5.74 -10.14
CA MET A 8 -10.62 -5.67 -11.58
C MET A 8 -9.82 -4.53 -12.21
N GLY A 9 -9.66 -4.58 -13.53
CA GLY A 9 -8.95 -3.55 -14.31
C GLY A 9 -7.47 -3.87 -14.54
N GLU A 10 -6.72 -2.85 -14.95
CA GLU A 10 -5.31 -3.01 -15.33
C GLU A 10 -4.46 -1.81 -14.92
N CYS A 11 -3.15 -2.05 -14.79
CA CYS A 11 -2.20 -0.99 -14.54
C CYS A 11 -2.07 -0.17 -15.82
N HIS A 12 -2.04 1.16 -15.70
CA HIS A 12 -1.87 2.08 -16.82
C HIS A 12 -0.66 3.02 -16.62
N SER A 13 0.38 2.56 -15.92
CA SER A 13 1.65 3.27 -15.69
C SER A 13 1.56 4.59 -14.89
N CYS A 14 0.58 4.74 -13.99
CA CYS A 14 0.56 5.87 -13.04
C CYS A 14 1.68 5.74 -11.98
N SER A 15 1.93 6.83 -11.24
CA SER A 15 2.97 6.90 -10.20
C SER A 15 2.58 6.38 -8.83
N GLU A 16 1.30 6.09 -8.61
CA GLU A 16 0.72 6.03 -7.26
C GLU A 16 1.35 4.96 -6.36
N CYS A 17 1.54 3.74 -6.89
CA CYS A 17 2.19 2.66 -6.13
C CYS A 17 3.68 2.92 -5.83
N CYS A 18 4.27 3.94 -6.46
CA CYS A 18 5.68 4.31 -6.31
C CYS A 18 5.88 5.51 -5.38
N GLN A 19 4.82 6.18 -4.89
CA GLN A 19 4.95 7.39 -4.07
C GLN A 19 5.37 7.09 -2.63
N THR A 20 5.00 5.92 -2.10
CA THR A 20 5.28 5.53 -0.72
C THR A 20 5.78 4.09 -0.63
N VAL A 21 6.61 3.84 0.38
CA VAL A 21 6.98 2.49 0.79
C VAL A 21 6.21 2.18 2.07
N ASN A 22 5.40 1.12 2.01
CA ASN A 22 4.67 0.62 3.16
C ASN A 22 5.39 -0.62 3.73
N MET A 23 5.53 -0.68 5.04
CA MET A 23 6.26 -1.75 5.73
C MET A 23 5.44 -2.26 6.90
N THR A 24 5.51 -3.56 7.14
CA THR A 24 4.89 -4.20 8.30
C THR A 24 5.99 -4.67 9.25
N VAL A 25 5.87 -4.32 10.53
CA VAL A 25 6.80 -4.77 11.57
C VAL A 25 6.04 -5.45 12.71
N VAL A 26 6.74 -6.25 13.51
CA VAL A 26 6.17 -6.92 14.69
C VAL A 26 5.93 -5.87 15.78
N ARG A 27 4.67 -5.65 16.16
CA ARG A 27 4.25 -4.53 17.01
C ARG A 27 4.95 -4.54 18.36
N ASP A 28 4.81 -5.64 19.10
CA ASP A 28 5.24 -5.68 20.50
C ASP A 28 6.77 -5.61 20.65
N ILE A 29 7.51 -6.31 19.78
CA ILE A 29 8.97 -6.23 19.74
C ILE A 29 9.40 -4.78 19.46
N THR A 30 8.75 -4.13 18.51
CA THR A 30 9.14 -2.78 18.10
C THR A 30 8.80 -1.74 19.17
N ILE A 31 7.63 -1.84 19.82
CA ILE A 31 7.26 -0.98 20.94
C ILE A 31 8.22 -1.21 22.13
N GLN A 32 8.52 -2.45 22.46
CA GLN A 32 9.44 -2.79 23.55
C GLN A 32 10.82 -2.16 23.32
N GLN A 33 11.34 -2.23 22.09
CA GLN A 33 12.63 -1.64 21.73
C GLN A 33 12.69 -0.11 21.96
N HIS A 34 11.58 0.59 21.75
CA HIS A 34 11.50 2.06 21.85
C HIS A 34 10.88 2.53 23.18
N GLY A 35 10.42 1.62 24.03
CA GLY A 35 9.81 1.90 25.34
C GLY A 35 8.32 2.29 25.29
N SER A 36 7.87 2.96 24.23
CA SER A 36 6.44 3.24 24.01
C SER A 36 6.14 3.52 22.54
N LEU A 37 4.85 3.46 22.15
CA LEU A 37 4.40 3.86 20.81
C LEU A 37 4.75 5.34 20.52
N LYS A 38 4.63 6.22 21.52
CA LYS A 38 4.92 7.65 21.38
C LYS A 38 6.41 7.92 21.09
N GLU A 39 7.30 7.23 21.80
CA GLU A 39 8.76 7.35 21.58
C GLU A 39 9.15 6.77 20.22
N LEU A 40 8.53 5.65 19.82
CA LEU A 40 8.68 5.06 18.50
C LEU A 40 8.26 6.06 17.40
N GLU A 41 7.06 6.63 17.48
CA GLU A 41 6.56 7.63 16.52
C GLU A 41 7.49 8.83 16.41
N LEU A 42 7.96 9.36 17.56
CA LEU A 42 8.90 10.46 17.59
C LEU A 42 10.23 10.09 16.90
N TYR A 43 10.81 8.94 17.24
CA TYR A 43 12.06 8.45 16.64
C TYR A 43 11.96 8.24 15.12
N LEU A 44 10.84 7.69 14.66
CA LEU A 44 10.54 7.45 13.25
C LEU A 44 10.33 8.76 12.48
N SER A 45 9.70 9.76 13.11
CA SER A 45 9.42 11.06 12.50
C SER A 45 10.71 11.78 12.05
N TYR A 46 11.81 11.60 12.76
CA TYR A 46 13.13 12.15 12.40
C TYR A 46 13.65 11.66 11.04
N ARG A 47 13.08 10.58 10.51
CA ARG A 47 13.43 9.97 9.22
C ARG A 47 12.30 10.05 8.20
N GLY A 48 11.22 10.77 8.51
CA GLY A 48 10.04 10.86 7.64
C GLY A 48 9.22 9.57 7.56
N ILE A 49 9.38 8.65 8.51
CA ILE A 49 8.56 7.44 8.63
C ILE A 49 7.36 7.78 9.50
N ARG A 50 6.17 7.37 9.06
CA ARG A 50 4.92 7.51 9.80
C ARG A 50 4.40 6.15 10.22
N VAL A 51 3.91 6.02 11.44
CA VAL A 51 3.03 4.92 11.83
C VAL A 51 1.65 5.23 11.26
N VAL A 52 1.13 4.36 10.39
CA VAL A 52 -0.14 4.58 9.68
C VAL A 52 -1.24 3.62 10.13
N GLY A 53 -0.93 2.68 11.03
CA GLY A 53 -1.90 1.82 11.66
C GLY A 53 -1.27 0.67 12.43
N SER A 54 -2.13 -0.15 13.02
CA SER A 54 -1.75 -1.36 13.74
C SER A 54 -2.81 -2.44 13.56
N ASP A 55 -2.40 -3.69 13.71
CA ASP A 55 -3.29 -4.82 13.89
C ASP A 55 -2.82 -5.55 15.16
N GLU A 56 -3.57 -5.39 16.25
CA GLU A 56 -3.17 -5.91 17.56
C GLU A 56 -3.37 -7.42 17.66
N GLU A 57 -4.39 -7.95 16.99
CA GLU A 57 -4.67 -9.39 16.95
C GLU A 57 -3.53 -10.14 16.27
N GLU A 58 -3.02 -9.58 15.16
CA GLU A 58 -1.93 -10.16 14.38
C GLU A 58 -0.53 -9.68 14.82
N ASN A 59 -0.42 -8.86 15.87
CA ASN A 59 0.83 -8.28 16.37
C ASN A 59 1.62 -7.50 15.30
N ARG A 60 0.96 -6.63 14.53
CA ARG A 60 1.55 -5.83 13.43
C ARG A 60 1.44 -4.33 13.65
N LEU A 61 2.48 -3.61 13.24
CA LEU A 61 2.46 -2.16 13.02
C LEU A 61 2.73 -1.87 11.54
N TYR A 62 2.02 -0.88 11.01
CA TYR A 62 2.13 -0.45 9.62
C TYR A 62 2.85 0.88 9.55
N TYR A 63 3.97 0.92 8.83
CA TYR A 63 4.76 2.12 8.59
C TYR A 63 4.61 2.56 7.14
N SER A 64 4.70 3.87 6.92
CA SER A 64 4.74 4.47 5.59
C SER A 64 5.82 5.54 5.53
N MET A 65 6.60 5.55 4.46
CA MET A 65 7.59 6.57 4.17
C MET A 65 7.38 7.08 2.75
N ALA A 66 7.36 8.40 2.57
CA ALA A 66 7.42 8.99 1.24
C ALA A 66 8.87 8.95 0.75
N VAL A 67 9.15 8.12 -0.25
CA VAL A 67 10.49 7.96 -0.83
C VAL A 67 10.39 8.20 -2.33
N PRO A 68 11.23 9.07 -2.90
CA PRO A 68 11.30 9.22 -4.34
C PRO A 68 11.64 7.90 -5.02
N CYS A 69 10.81 7.47 -5.97
CA CYS A 69 11.09 6.29 -6.77
C CYS A 69 11.92 6.68 -8.00
N SER A 70 13.09 6.06 -8.17
CA SER A 70 13.97 6.27 -9.32
C SER A 70 13.35 5.82 -10.64
N GLU A 71 12.36 4.94 -10.59
CA GLU A 71 11.65 4.41 -11.76
C GLU A 71 10.49 5.30 -12.22
N LEU A 72 10.26 6.46 -11.59
CA LEU A 72 9.34 7.46 -12.12
C LEU A 72 10.04 8.34 -13.17
N THR A 73 9.38 8.55 -14.29
CA THR A 73 9.78 9.53 -15.31
C THR A 73 9.47 10.96 -14.83
N LYS A 74 9.95 11.98 -15.56
CA LYS A 74 9.68 13.40 -15.22
C LYS A 74 8.20 13.77 -15.27
N ASP A 75 7.41 13.03 -16.05
CA ASP A 75 5.96 13.13 -16.18
C ASP A 75 5.20 12.17 -15.25
N ASN A 76 5.85 11.64 -14.20
CA ASN A 76 5.26 10.76 -13.20
C ASN A 76 4.66 9.46 -13.76
N ARG A 77 5.34 8.86 -14.74
CA ARG A 77 4.98 7.56 -15.31
C ARG A 77 5.95 6.48 -14.87
N CYS A 78 5.47 5.25 -14.75
CA CYS A 78 6.27 4.10 -14.31
C CYS A 78 7.15 3.57 -15.46
N ARG A 79 8.47 3.70 -15.37
CA ARG A 79 9.43 3.19 -16.38
C ARG A 79 9.39 1.68 -16.54
N VAL A 80 9.11 0.97 -15.45
CA VAL A 80 9.06 -0.51 -15.43
C VAL A 80 7.66 -1.07 -15.70
N HIS A 81 6.74 -0.29 -16.28
CA HIS A 81 5.35 -0.71 -16.47
C HIS A 81 5.21 -2.03 -17.27
N ASP A 82 5.85 -2.16 -18.42
CA ASP A 82 5.79 -3.39 -19.24
C ASP A 82 7.12 -4.14 -19.22
N SER A 83 7.84 -4.03 -18.10
CA SER A 83 9.17 -4.61 -17.94
C SER A 83 9.14 -5.88 -17.10
N PRO A 84 9.96 -6.90 -17.42
CA PRO A 84 10.20 -8.03 -16.52
C PRO A 84 10.82 -7.61 -15.19
N ASN A 85 11.40 -6.40 -15.10
CA ASN A 85 11.95 -5.86 -13.86
C ASN A 85 10.88 -5.28 -12.93
N LYS A 86 9.60 -5.26 -13.32
CA LYS A 86 8.51 -4.79 -12.44
C LYS A 86 8.44 -5.68 -11.20
N PRO A 87 8.64 -5.14 -9.99
CA PRO A 87 8.56 -5.93 -8.77
C PRO A 87 7.16 -6.51 -8.53
N LEU A 88 7.10 -7.68 -7.89
CA LEU A 88 5.84 -8.35 -7.56
C LEU A 88 4.90 -7.46 -6.74
N ILE A 89 5.43 -6.63 -5.84
CA ILE A 89 4.60 -5.72 -5.04
C ILE A 89 3.88 -4.69 -5.91
N CYS A 90 4.52 -4.19 -6.97
CA CYS A 90 3.90 -3.27 -7.92
C CYS A 90 2.81 -3.96 -8.75
N LEU A 91 2.94 -5.26 -9.02
CA LEU A 91 1.92 -6.07 -9.71
C LEU A 91 0.68 -6.32 -8.85
N ARG A 92 0.87 -6.37 -7.53
CA ARG A 92 -0.20 -6.61 -6.54
C ARG A 92 -0.95 -5.35 -6.16
N PHE A 93 -0.38 -4.17 -6.36
CA PHE A 93 -1.08 -2.92 -6.11
C PHE A 93 -2.28 -2.75 -7.07
N PRO A 94 -3.42 -2.24 -6.59
CA PRO A 94 -3.79 -2.09 -5.19
C PRO A 94 -4.20 -3.42 -4.55
N THR A 95 -3.96 -3.57 -3.26
CA THR A 95 -4.34 -4.79 -2.50
C THR A 95 -5.74 -4.64 -1.90
N THR A 96 -6.12 -3.43 -1.53
CA THR A 96 -7.42 -3.12 -0.92
C THR A 96 -8.10 -1.95 -1.60
N LYS A 97 -9.42 -1.78 -1.37
CA LYS A 97 -10.16 -0.63 -1.89
C LYS A 97 -9.60 0.69 -1.33
N GLN A 98 -9.22 0.69 -0.05
CA GLN A 98 -8.66 1.83 0.66
C GLN A 98 -7.36 2.34 0.01
N ASP A 99 -6.56 1.45 -0.60
CA ASP A 99 -5.33 1.82 -1.30
C ASP A 99 -5.57 2.78 -2.48
N ILE A 100 -6.80 2.87 -3.00
CA ILE A 100 -7.17 3.69 -4.16
C ILE A 100 -8.34 4.63 -3.90
N GLU A 101 -8.86 4.73 -2.66
CA GLU A 101 -9.99 5.60 -2.35
C GLU A 101 -9.69 7.08 -2.66
N GLU A 102 -8.44 7.50 -2.47
CA GLU A 102 -7.97 8.85 -2.76
C GLU A 102 -7.30 8.98 -4.14
N ILE A 103 -7.39 7.93 -4.97
CA ILE A 103 -6.74 7.84 -6.28
C ILE A 103 -7.82 7.72 -7.36
N PRO A 104 -8.44 8.84 -7.76
CA PRO A 104 -9.62 8.83 -8.64
C PRO A 104 -9.32 8.19 -10.02
N ASP A 105 -8.08 8.32 -10.50
CA ASP A 105 -7.68 7.85 -11.82
C ASP A 105 -6.94 6.50 -11.77
N CYS A 106 -7.08 5.69 -10.72
CA CYS A 106 -6.48 4.36 -10.73
C CYS A 106 -7.13 3.46 -11.80
N GLY A 107 -6.31 2.80 -12.64
CA GLY A 107 -6.81 1.82 -13.61
C GLY A 107 -7.40 0.54 -12.99
N TYR A 108 -7.22 0.34 -11.68
CA TYR A 108 -7.83 -0.76 -10.93
C TYR A 108 -9.06 -0.31 -10.14
N ASN A 109 -9.99 -1.22 -9.92
CA ASN A 109 -11.14 -1.03 -9.05
C ASN A 109 -11.51 -2.32 -8.32
N PHE A 110 -12.40 -2.20 -7.33
CA PHE A 110 -12.85 -3.32 -6.50
C PHE A 110 -14.37 -3.46 -6.61
N GLN A 111 -14.84 -4.62 -7.05
CA GLN A 111 -16.26 -4.91 -7.26
C GLN A 111 -16.71 -6.07 -6.38
N SER A 112 -17.95 -5.98 -5.88
CA SER A 112 -18.60 -7.12 -5.24
C SER A 112 -18.92 -8.16 -6.32
N THR A 113 -18.47 -9.39 -6.11
CA THR A 113 -18.85 -10.50 -6.96
C THR A 113 -20.27 -10.94 -6.60
N ARG A 114 -21.31 -10.28 -7.15
CA ARG A 114 -22.62 -10.93 -7.24
C ARG A 114 -22.47 -12.09 -8.22
N ARG A 115 -22.48 -13.34 -7.74
CA ARG A 115 -22.78 -14.47 -8.63
C ARG A 115 -24.14 -14.17 -9.26
N GLY A 116 -24.15 -13.91 -10.56
CA GLY A 116 -25.37 -13.65 -11.30
C GLY A 116 -26.40 -14.72 -11.00
N ALA A 117 -27.52 -14.31 -10.42
CA ALA A 117 -28.77 -15.04 -10.62
C ALA A 117 -29.08 -14.91 -12.11
N ASN A 118 -28.81 -15.98 -12.86
CA ASN A 118 -29.27 -16.12 -14.23
C ASN A 118 -30.81 -16.12 -14.22
N TRP A 119 -31.41 -15.19 -14.94
CA TRP A 119 -32.74 -15.36 -15.53
C TRP A 119 -32.56 -16.02 -16.90
#